data_AF-A0A7Z9JF03-F1
#
_entry.id   AF-A0A7Z9JF03-F1
#
_cell.length_a   1.000
_cell.length_b   1.000
_cell.length_c   1.000
_cell.angle_alpha   90.00
_cell.angle_beta   90.00
_cell.angle_gamma   90.00
#
_symmetry.space_group_name_H-M   'P 1'
#
loop_
_entity.id
_entity.type
_entity.pdbx_description
1 polymer ?
#
loop_
_entity_poly.entity_id
_entity_poly.type
_entity_poly.pdbx_seq_one_letter_code
_entity_poly.pdbx_strand_id
1 'polypeptide(L)' 'HGVTTGAPLVIQIINKDSRLDDIQATPPIHRPRPGHADLAGAIKWLSNDCRNTLERASARETAARSAAGAVARCLL' A
#
# COMPACT_ATOMS: atom_id res chain seq x y z
N HIS A 1 -12.32 -23.43 -12.20
CA HIS A 1 -13.48 -24.05 -11.51
C HIS A 1 -13.95 -23.31 -10.24
N GLY A 2 -13.79 -21.98 -10.09
CA GLY A 2 -14.54 -21.18 -9.08
C GLY A 2 -14.47 -21.57 -7.59
N VAL A 3 -13.71 -22.59 -7.22
CA VAL A 3 -13.63 -23.18 -5.87
C VAL A 3 -12.21 -23.11 -5.36
N THR A 4 -12.06 -23.02 -4.04
CA THR A 4 -10.75 -23.00 -3.39
C THR A 4 -10.20 -24.43 -3.22
N THR A 5 -8.88 -24.55 -3.12
CA THR A 5 -8.19 -25.84 -2.93
C THR A 5 -7.69 -26.06 -1.49
N GLY A 6 -7.90 -25.09 -0.60
CA GLY A 6 -7.33 -25.07 0.77
C GLY A 6 -5.90 -24.56 0.87
N ALA A 7 -5.18 -24.41 -0.25
CA ALA A 7 -3.87 -23.77 -0.29
C ALA A 7 -3.97 -22.24 -0.14
N PRO A 8 -2.85 -21.53 0.14
CA PRO A 8 -2.84 -20.06 0.18
C PRO A 8 -3.36 -19.44 -1.12
N LEU A 9 -4.25 -18.44 -1.00
CA LEU A 9 -4.77 -17.67 -2.13
C LEU A 9 -3.96 -16.38 -2.28
N VAL A 10 -3.54 -16.10 -3.51
CA VAL A 10 -2.88 -14.83 -3.88
C VAL A 10 -3.81 -14.05 -4.80
N ILE A 11 -4.05 -12.78 -4.45
CA ILE A 11 -4.85 -11.86 -5.25
C ILE A 11 -3.98 -10.66 -5.60
N GLN A 12 -3.87 -10.35 -6.88
CA GLN A 12 -3.11 -9.20 -7.38
C GLN A 12 -4.06 -8.17 -7.97
N ILE A 13 -3.91 -6.91 -7.52
CA ILE A 13 -4.63 -5.77 -8.07
C ILE A 13 -3.60 -4.83 -8.68
N ILE A 14 -3.56 -4.75 -10.01
CA ILE A 14 -2.62 -3.88 -10.72
C ILE A 14 -2.97 -2.41 -10.47
N ASN A 15 -1.96 -1.62 -10.12
CA ASN A 15 -2.09 -0.17 -10.08
C ASN A 15 -1.73 0.42 -11.46
N LYS A 16 -2.71 1.06 -12.11
CA LYS A 16 -2.50 1.69 -13.42
C LYS A 16 -1.58 2.91 -13.34
N ASP A 17 -1.58 3.59 -12.20
CA ASP A 17 -0.69 4.72 -11.93
C ASP A 17 0.49 4.25 -11.08
N SER A 18 1.48 3.65 -11.74
CA SER A 18 2.68 3.03 -11.10
C SER A 18 3.95 3.78 -11.48
N ARG A 19 3.99 5.09 -11.18
CA ARG A 19 5.08 5.99 -11.60
C ARG A 19 6.16 6.19 -10.53
N LEU A 20 6.33 5.23 -9.63
CA LEU A 20 7.26 5.35 -8.49
C LEU A 20 8.73 5.40 -8.94
N ASP A 21 9.04 4.76 -10.07
CA ASP A 21 10.39 4.74 -10.64
C ASP A 21 10.75 6.04 -11.38
N ASP A 22 9.75 6.89 -11.65
CA ASP A 22 9.93 8.20 -12.26
C ASP A 22 10.13 9.26 -11.18
N ILE A 23 11.40 9.62 -10.94
CA ILE A 23 11.80 10.61 -9.93
C ILE A 23 11.22 12.00 -10.23
N GLN A 24 10.98 12.33 -11.51
CA GLN A 24 10.38 13.62 -11.88
C GLN A 24 8.90 13.65 -11.55
N ALA A 25 8.20 12.54 -11.76
CA ALA A 25 6.81 12.38 -11.34
C ALA A 25 6.64 12.27 -9.83
N THR A 26 7.60 11.63 -9.17
CA THR A 26 7.51 11.19 -7.78
C THR A 26 8.73 11.68 -6.98
N PRO A 27 8.86 13.00 -6.77
CA PRO A 27 10.01 13.57 -6.06
C PRO A 27 10.03 13.18 -4.57
N PRO A 28 11.20 13.23 -3.91
CA PRO A 28 11.31 12.98 -2.48
C PRO A 28 10.52 14.00 -1.67
N ILE A 29 10.01 13.58 -0.51
CA ILE A 29 9.20 14.42 0.37
C ILE A 29 9.91 14.55 1.72
N HIS A 30 10.37 15.77 2.02
CA HIS A 30 11.06 16.07 3.28
C HIS A 30 10.16 16.74 4.32
N ARG A 31 8.96 17.15 3.94
CA ARG A 31 8.01 17.85 4.81
C ARG A 31 6.88 16.90 5.20
N PRO A 32 6.83 16.41 6.44
CA PRO A 32 5.78 15.50 6.87
C PRO A 32 4.43 16.23 6.96
N ARG A 33 3.37 15.58 6.48
CA ARG A 33 2.01 16.14 6.56
C ARG A 33 1.41 15.87 7.94
N PRO A 34 0.84 16.88 8.63
CA PRO A 34 0.17 16.67 9.90
C PRO A 34 -0.94 15.61 9.81
N GLY A 35 -0.97 14.70 10.78
CA GLY A 35 -1.93 13.58 10.80
C GLY A 35 -1.59 12.39 9.88
N HIS A 36 -0.53 12.49 9.08
CA HIS A 36 -0.05 11.37 8.26
C HIS A 36 1.08 10.60 8.97
N ALA A 37 1.35 9.38 8.48
CA ALA A 37 2.44 8.53 8.98
C ALA A 37 3.85 9.06 8.67
N ASP A 38 3.98 10.13 7.89
CA ASP A 38 5.24 10.62 7.30
C ASP A 38 6.34 10.80 8.35
N LEU A 39 6.10 11.60 9.40
CA LEU A 39 7.08 11.89 10.44
C LEU A 39 7.45 10.65 11.26
N ALA A 40 6.43 9.87 11.67
CA ALA A 40 6.65 8.67 12.47
C ALA A 40 7.48 7.63 11.69
N GLY A 41 7.23 7.47 10.39
CA GLY A 41 8.00 6.57 9.53
C GLY A 41 9.41 7.08 9.25
N ALA A 42 9.59 8.37 9.00
CA ALA A 42 10.90 9.00 8.85
C ALA A 42 11.80 8.76 10.08
N ILE A 43 11.25 8.96 11.28
CA ILE A 43 11.96 8.69 12.55
C ILE A 43 12.25 7.19 12.70
N LYS A 44 11.25 6.32 12.47
CA LYS A 44 11.39 4.88 12.64
C LYS A 44 12.46 4.27 11.73
N TRP A 45 12.51 4.73 10.48
CA TRP A 45 13.40 4.19 9.45
C TRP A 45 14.66 5.01 9.22
N LEU A 46 14.89 6.04 10.06
CA LEU A 46 16.04 6.95 9.97
C LEU A 46 16.22 7.52 8.55
N SER A 47 15.11 7.90 7.91
CA SER A 47 15.08 8.41 6.55
C SER A 47 14.61 9.87 6.55
N ASN A 48 15.31 10.72 5.80
CA ASN A 48 14.88 12.10 5.56
C ASN A 48 13.84 12.20 4.44
N ASP A 49 13.64 11.13 3.66
CA ASP A 49 12.59 11.03 2.66
C ASP A 49 11.39 10.23 3.21
N CYS A 50 10.25 10.90 3.30
CA CYS A 50 8.99 10.36 3.76
C CYS A 50 8.27 9.52 2.69
N ARG A 51 8.71 9.56 1.41
CA ARG A 51 8.04 8.90 0.27
C ARG A 51 7.79 7.41 0.53
N ASN A 52 8.80 6.67 0.97
CA ASN A 52 8.67 5.23 1.24
C ASN A 52 7.59 4.92 2.30
N THR A 53 7.50 5.75 3.34
CA THR A 53 6.45 5.62 4.35
C THR A 53 5.08 5.97 3.77
N LEU A 54 5.01 7.04 3.00
CA LEU A 54 3.78 7.51 2.35
C LEU A 54 3.18 6.44 1.44
N GLU A 55 3.97 5.87 0.55
CA GLU A 55 3.50 4.89 -0.43
C GLU A 55 2.92 3.65 0.25
N ARG A 56 3.50 3.23 1.38
CA ARG A 56 2.98 2.09 2.14
C ARG A 56 1.79 2.42 3.04
N ALA A 57 1.79 3.61 3.66
CA ALA A 57 0.72 4.03 4.57
C ALA A 57 -0.55 4.52 3.85
N SER A 58 -0.50 4.63 2.52
CA SER A 58 -1.60 5.07 1.68
C SER A 58 -2.87 4.22 1.87
N ALA A 59 -4.02 4.89 1.74
CA ALA A 59 -5.33 4.23 1.67
C ALA A 59 -5.44 3.23 0.52
N ARG A 60 -4.51 3.23 -0.45
CA ARG A 60 -4.47 2.25 -1.55
C ARG A 60 -4.46 0.80 -1.07
N GLU A 61 -3.85 0.51 0.08
CA GLU A 61 -3.82 -0.85 0.66
C GLU A 61 -5.22 -1.38 1.01
N THR A 62 -6.21 -0.49 1.24
CA THR A 62 -7.60 -0.91 1.49
C THR A 62 -8.19 -1.72 0.33
N ALA A 63 -7.71 -1.54 -0.90
CA ALA A 63 -8.12 -2.37 -2.04
C ALA A 63 -7.77 -3.86 -1.81
N ALA A 64 -6.60 -4.15 -1.23
CA ALA A 64 -6.21 -5.51 -0.88
C ALA A 64 -7.08 -6.06 0.26
N ARG A 65 -7.39 -5.24 1.26
CA ARG A 65 -8.31 -5.61 2.34
C ARG A 65 -9.73 -5.90 1.84
N SER A 66 -10.25 -5.09 0.93
CA SER A 66 -11.56 -5.33 0.32
C SER A 66 -11.59 -6.64 -0.47
N ALA A 67 -10.53 -6.97 -1.22
CA ALA A 67 -10.43 -8.24 -1.93
C ALA A 67 -10.37 -9.44 -0.97
N ALA A 68 -9.57 -9.36 0.10
CA ALA A 68 -9.54 -10.38 1.14
C ALA A 68 -10.90 -10.51 1.85
N GLY A 69 -11.57 -9.38 2.12
CA GLY A 69 -12.91 -9.35 2.72
C GLY A 69 -13.98 -10.00 1.82
N ALA A 70 -13.88 -9.85 0.50
CA ALA A 70 -14.75 -10.54 -0.44
C ALA A 70 -14.58 -12.07 -0.38
N VAL A 71 -13.34 -12.56 -0.22
CA VAL A 71 -13.08 -13.99 0.01
C VAL A 71 -13.66 -14.44 1.35
N ALA A 72 -13.46 -13.67 2.43
CA ALA A 72 -14.02 -13.98 3.74
C ALA A 72 -15.56 -14.07 3.71
N ARG A 73 -16.23 -13.20 2.95
CA ARG A 73 -17.68 -13.24 2.73
C ARG A 73 -18.19 -14.48 1.98
N CYS A 74 -17.32 -15.21 1.27
CA CYS A 74 -17.72 -16.49 0.66
C CYS A 74 -17.68 -17.65 1.65
N LEU A 75 -17.03 -17.47 2.81
CA LEU A 75 -16.94 -18.47 3.88
C LEU A 75 -18.02 -18.25 4.95
N LEU A 76 -18.34 -16.99 5.25
CA LEU A 76 -19.34 -16.57 6.25
C LEU A 76 -20.76 -16.59 5.69
#